data_AF-A0A0C2VZU6-F1
#
_entry.id   AF-A0A0C2VZU6-F1
#
_cell.length_a   1.000
_cell.length_b   1.000
_cell.length_c   1.000
_cell.angle_alpha   90.00
_cell.angle_beta   90.00
_cell.angle_gamma   90.00
#
_symmetry.space_group_name_H-M   'P 1'
#
loop_
_entity.id
_entity.type
_entity.pdbx_description
1 polymer ?
#
loop_
_entity_poly.entity_id
_entity_poly.type
_entity_poly.pdbx_seq_one_letter_code
_entity_poly.pdbx_strand_id
1 'polypeptide(L)'
;MSVEDKEHQQEKDRALRMDLEKWWRDMTVKKYTCGHLRNLGAGLVMGTTTRDRIVECARYGKIRTIANLDRETKWMGANEFGNDILKIIEEHYPIDLPPTIFIEVTPSSEPSSNSGYLHVRRDDSVLPAKRQVKCSVCHLEGHTSSFTDHPL
;
A
#
# COMPACT_ATOMS: atom_id res chain seq x y z
N MET A 1 -20.92 6.24 -24.79
CA MET A 1 -19.65 5.50 -25.02
C MET A 1 -19.69 4.99 -26.44
N SER A 2 -18.93 5.65 -27.31
CA SER A 2 -18.83 5.29 -28.73
C SER A 2 -18.17 3.92 -28.88
N VAL A 3 -18.35 3.27 -30.02
CA VAL A 3 -17.75 1.95 -30.32
C VAL A 3 -16.22 2.05 -30.24
N GLU A 4 -15.66 3.15 -30.73
CA GLU A 4 -14.24 3.47 -30.75
C GLU A 4 -13.63 3.59 -29.34
N ASP A 5 -14.37 4.20 -28.38
CA ASP A 5 -13.92 4.31 -26.99
C ASP A 5 -13.80 2.93 -26.32
N LYS A 6 -14.68 1.99 -26.69
CA LYS A 6 -14.70 0.63 -26.11
C LYS A 6 -13.56 -0.21 -26.65
N GLU A 7 -13.22 -0.08 -27.92
CA GLU A 7 -12.10 -0.79 -28.54
C GLU A 7 -10.76 -0.32 -27.99
N HIS A 8 -10.57 1.00 -27.88
CA HIS A 8 -9.36 1.57 -27.28
C HIS A 8 -9.17 1.13 -25.82
N GLN A 9 -10.28 1.07 -25.06
CA GLN A 9 -10.29 0.59 -23.69
C GLN A 9 -9.93 -0.91 -23.59
N GLN A 10 -10.46 -1.75 -24.49
CA GLN A 10 -10.14 -3.18 -24.51
C GLN A 10 -8.67 -3.45 -24.85
N GLU A 11 -8.07 -2.66 -25.74
CA GLU A 11 -6.66 -2.81 -26.07
C GLU A 11 -5.77 -2.44 -24.86
N LYS A 12 -6.10 -1.35 -24.14
CA LYS A 12 -5.41 -1.01 -22.88
C LYS A 12 -5.57 -2.10 -21.81
N ASP A 13 -6.78 -2.65 -21.65
CA ASP A 13 -7.03 -3.75 -20.71
C ASP A 13 -6.20 -4.99 -21.07
N ARG A 14 -6.09 -5.30 -22.36
CA ARG A 14 -5.28 -6.43 -22.87
C ARG A 14 -3.79 -6.19 -22.67
N ALA A 15 -3.30 -4.99 -22.97
CA ALA A 15 -1.90 -4.63 -22.80
C ALA A 15 -1.50 -4.68 -21.31
N LEU A 16 -2.31 -4.12 -20.42
CA LEU A 16 -2.10 -4.21 -18.98
C LEU A 16 -2.05 -5.67 -18.49
N ARG A 17 -2.94 -6.54 -19.00
CA ARG A 17 -2.90 -7.97 -18.67
C ARG A 17 -1.58 -8.63 -19.09
N MET A 18 -1.11 -8.32 -20.30
CA MET A 18 0.13 -8.89 -20.84
C MET A 18 1.35 -8.43 -20.05
N ASP A 19 1.41 -7.17 -19.63
CA ASP A 19 2.51 -6.64 -18.84
C ASP A 19 2.52 -7.18 -17.41
N LEU A 20 1.34 -7.33 -16.79
CA LEU A 20 1.21 -8.02 -15.51
C LEU A 20 1.69 -9.47 -15.59
N GLU A 21 1.33 -10.19 -16.67
CA GLU A 21 1.82 -11.56 -16.92
C GLU A 21 3.34 -11.61 -17.15
N LYS A 22 3.89 -10.65 -17.88
CA LYS A 22 5.33 -10.55 -18.13
C LYS A 22 6.09 -10.28 -16.84
N TRP A 23 5.70 -9.23 -16.10
CA TRP A 23 6.28 -8.91 -14.80
C TRP A 23 6.21 -10.10 -13.85
N TRP A 24 5.08 -10.81 -13.83
CA TRP A 24 4.91 -11.99 -13.00
C TRP A 24 5.88 -13.11 -13.40
N ARG A 25 6.06 -13.40 -14.70
CA ARG A 25 7.04 -14.38 -15.17
C ARG A 25 8.46 -14.00 -14.74
N ASP A 26 8.83 -12.74 -14.90
CA ASP A 26 10.16 -12.25 -14.54
C ASP A 26 10.40 -12.36 -13.02
N MET A 27 9.40 -12.00 -12.21
CA MET A 27 9.50 -12.10 -10.76
C MET A 27 9.55 -13.56 -10.27
N THR A 28 8.81 -14.44 -10.93
CA THR A 28 8.81 -15.86 -10.57
C THR A 28 10.13 -16.52 -10.95
N VAL A 29 10.75 -16.17 -12.08
CA VAL A 29 12.13 -16.59 -12.42
C VAL A 29 13.14 -16.08 -11.41
N LYS A 30 12.98 -14.84 -10.93
CA LYS A 30 13.87 -14.24 -9.93
C LYS A 30 13.76 -14.90 -8.56
N LYS A 31 12.54 -15.24 -8.10
CA LYS A 31 12.32 -15.86 -6.78
C LYS A 31 12.50 -17.37 -6.77
N TYR A 32 12.09 -18.04 -7.84
CA TYR A 32 12.08 -19.49 -7.93
C TYR A 32 13.02 -19.90 -9.06
N THR A 33 14.19 -20.43 -8.68
CA THR A 33 15.14 -21.04 -9.62
C THR A 33 14.40 -21.98 -10.57
N CYS A 34 14.70 -21.90 -11.88
CA CYS A 34 13.96 -22.47 -13.01
C CYS A 34 13.29 -23.85 -12.79
N GLY A 35 13.87 -24.72 -11.97
CA GLY A 35 13.30 -26.03 -11.61
C GLY A 35 11.98 -25.97 -10.82
N HIS A 36 11.75 -24.96 -10.00
CA HIS A 36 10.49 -24.79 -9.24
C HIS A 36 9.33 -24.30 -10.11
N LEU A 37 9.61 -23.58 -11.20
CA LEU A 37 8.60 -23.02 -12.12
C LEU A 37 7.82 -24.08 -12.89
N ARG A 38 8.45 -25.22 -13.22
CA ARG A 38 7.84 -26.25 -14.06
C ARG A 38 6.67 -26.97 -13.36
N ASN A 39 6.62 -26.92 -12.04
CA ASN A 39 5.65 -27.64 -11.21
C ASN A 39 4.62 -26.71 -10.54
N LEU A 40 4.92 -25.41 -10.45
CA LEU A 40 4.04 -24.44 -9.81
C LEU A 40 3.25 -23.74 -10.92
N GLY A 41 2.02 -24.20 -11.15
CA GLY A 41 1.14 -23.67 -12.19
C GLY A 41 0.93 -22.16 -12.10
N ALA A 42 0.32 -21.59 -13.14
CA ALA A 42 0.27 -20.15 -13.38
C ALA A 42 -0.43 -19.27 -12.32
N GLY A 43 -0.95 -19.86 -11.24
CA GLY A 43 -1.63 -19.17 -10.14
C GLY A 43 -0.81 -19.00 -8.87
N LEU A 44 0.48 -19.37 -8.82
CA LEU A 44 1.20 -19.44 -7.54
C LEU A 44 1.40 -18.07 -6.86
N VAL A 45 1.77 -17.04 -7.61
CA VAL A 45 2.08 -15.72 -7.03
C VAL A 45 0.94 -14.74 -7.22
N MET A 46 0.26 -14.79 -8.37
CA MET A 46 -0.91 -13.97 -8.67
C MET A 46 -1.93 -14.82 -9.44
N GLY A 47 -3.08 -15.10 -8.82
CA GLY A 47 -4.16 -15.81 -9.48
C GLY A 47 -4.74 -15.00 -10.64
N THR A 48 -5.28 -15.68 -11.66
CA THR A 48 -5.96 -15.04 -12.80
C THR A 48 -7.08 -14.12 -12.34
N THR A 49 -7.84 -14.52 -11.31
CA THR A 49 -8.88 -13.69 -10.69
C THR A 49 -8.33 -12.38 -10.10
N THR A 50 -7.17 -12.44 -9.43
CA THR A 50 -6.51 -11.26 -8.86
C THR A 50 -6.07 -10.31 -9.97
N ARG A 51 -5.44 -10.84 -11.02
CA ARG A 51 -5.02 -10.04 -12.18
C ARG A 51 -6.21 -9.37 -12.88
N ASP A 52 -7.27 -10.13 -13.14
CA ASP A 52 -8.45 -9.59 -13.82
C ASP A 52 -9.12 -8.50 -12.97
N ARG A 53 -9.11 -8.65 -11.63
CA ARG A 53 -9.58 -7.64 -10.70
C ARG A 53 -8.70 -6.38 -10.69
N ILE A 54 -7.38 -6.53 -10.81
CA ILE A 54 -6.46 -5.39 -10.95
C ILE A 54 -6.80 -4.59 -12.20
N VAL A 55 -7.00 -5.26 -13.34
CA VAL A 55 -7.33 -4.61 -14.62
C VAL A 55 -8.67 -3.88 -14.53
N GLU A 56 -9.69 -4.52 -13.95
CA GLU A 56 -10.99 -3.91 -13.74
C GLU A 56 -10.88 -2.65 -12.85
N CYS A 57 -10.16 -2.73 -11.74
CA CYS A 57 -10.01 -1.60 -10.82
C CYS A 57 -9.10 -0.50 -11.36
N ALA A 58 -8.08 -0.84 -12.18
CA ALA A 58 -7.23 0.12 -12.88
C ALA A 58 -8.05 0.93 -13.89
N ARG A 59 -8.90 0.26 -14.67
CA ARG A 59 -9.83 0.91 -15.60
C ARG A 59 -10.72 1.97 -14.93
N TYR A 60 -11.17 1.72 -13.69
CA TYR A 60 -11.98 2.69 -12.93
C TYR A 60 -11.15 3.67 -12.09
N GLY A 61 -9.81 3.64 -12.16
CA GLY A 61 -8.92 4.50 -11.38
C GLY A 61 -9.02 4.27 -9.87
N LYS A 62 -9.44 3.08 -9.43
CA LYS A 62 -9.63 2.71 -8.01
C LYS A 62 -8.31 2.39 -7.31
N ILE A 63 -7.34 1.82 -8.04
CA ILE A 63 -6.03 1.48 -7.51
C ILE A 63 -5.10 2.69 -7.68
N ARG A 64 -4.82 3.38 -6.57
CA ARG A 64 -3.92 4.56 -6.52
C ARG A 64 -2.78 4.39 -5.53
N THR A 65 -2.93 3.45 -4.60
CA THR A 65 -2.00 3.18 -3.52
C THR A 65 -1.97 1.68 -3.27
N ILE A 66 -0.94 1.22 -2.58
CA ILE A 66 -0.83 -0.18 -2.15
C ILE A 66 -2.03 -0.58 -1.28
N ALA A 67 -2.52 0.33 -0.43
CA ALA A 67 -3.71 0.09 0.38
C ALA A 67 -4.98 -0.12 -0.47
N ASN A 68 -5.14 0.61 -1.58
CA ASN A 68 -6.25 0.38 -2.51
C ASN A 68 -6.09 -0.96 -3.24
N LEU A 69 -4.87 -1.30 -3.65
CA LEU A 69 -4.58 -2.59 -4.28
C LEU A 69 -4.96 -3.75 -3.34
N ASP A 70 -4.51 -3.69 -2.09
CA ASP A 70 -4.83 -4.70 -1.07
C ASP A 70 -6.35 -4.75 -0.79
N ARG A 71 -7.00 -3.60 -0.62
CA ARG A 71 -8.45 -3.54 -0.36
C ARG A 71 -9.28 -4.13 -1.50
N GLU A 72 -8.93 -3.85 -2.75
CA GLU A 72 -9.72 -4.27 -3.92
C GLU A 72 -9.45 -5.72 -4.34
N THR A 73 -8.25 -6.23 -4.09
CA THR A 73 -7.82 -7.55 -4.58
C THR A 73 -7.65 -8.57 -3.46
N LYS A 74 -7.49 -8.12 -2.21
CA LYS A 74 -7.13 -8.91 -1.02
C LYS A 74 -5.91 -9.81 -1.28
N TRP A 75 -5.02 -9.34 -2.14
CA TRP A 75 -3.86 -10.10 -2.55
C TRP A 75 -2.77 -9.96 -1.50
N MET A 76 -2.36 -11.09 -0.91
CA MET A 76 -1.29 -11.16 0.09
C MET A 76 0.01 -10.50 -0.39
N GLY A 77 0.28 -10.50 -1.70
CA GLY A 77 1.43 -9.87 -2.32
C GLY A 77 1.32 -8.35 -2.50
N ALA A 78 0.21 -7.72 -2.14
CA ALA A 78 0.01 -6.29 -2.37
C ALA A 78 1.06 -5.44 -1.64
N ASN A 79 1.46 -5.80 -0.42
CA ASN A 79 2.49 -5.06 0.31
C ASN A 79 3.90 -5.29 -0.29
N GLU A 80 4.21 -6.53 -0.65
CA GLU A 80 5.54 -6.89 -1.18
C GLU A 80 5.77 -6.37 -2.61
N PHE A 81 4.75 -6.44 -3.45
CA PHE A 81 4.86 -6.18 -4.89
C PHE A 81 4.06 -4.97 -5.37
N GLY A 82 3.27 -4.35 -4.50
CA GLY A 82 2.33 -3.31 -4.89
C GLY A 82 2.97 -2.11 -5.58
N ASN A 83 4.20 -1.75 -5.22
CA ASN A 83 4.93 -0.67 -5.90
C ASN A 83 5.19 -0.97 -7.38
N ASP A 84 5.59 -2.19 -7.71
CA ASP A 84 5.85 -2.56 -9.10
C ASP A 84 4.54 -2.66 -9.89
N ILE A 85 3.49 -3.21 -9.28
CA ILE A 85 2.16 -3.26 -9.88
C ILE A 85 1.59 -1.86 -10.13
N LEU A 86 1.78 -0.92 -9.19
CA LEU A 86 1.33 0.46 -9.36
C LEU A 86 2.02 1.15 -10.55
N LYS A 87 3.32 0.93 -10.74
CA LYS A 87 4.05 1.47 -11.91
C LYS A 87 3.49 0.93 -13.23
N ILE A 88 3.22 -0.37 -13.29
CA ILE A 88 2.63 -0.99 -14.48
C ILE A 88 1.23 -0.41 -14.73
N ILE A 89 0.42 -0.21 -13.68
CA ILE A 89 -0.91 0.41 -13.83
C ILE A 89 -0.79 1.84 -14.35
N GLU A 90 0.14 2.64 -13.80
CA GLU A 90 0.34 4.04 -14.18
C GLU A 90 0.78 4.21 -15.64
N GLU A 91 1.53 3.25 -16.19
CA GLU A 91 1.92 3.24 -17.60
C GLU A 91 0.72 3.09 -18.56
N HIS A 92 -0.30 2.33 -18.17
CA HIS A 92 -1.50 2.08 -18.99
C HIS A 92 -2.66 3.04 -18.67
N TYR A 93 -2.73 3.48 -17.41
CA TYR A 93 -3.75 4.35 -16.85
C TYR A 93 -3.07 5.48 -16.06
N PRO A 94 -2.48 6.47 -16.76
CA PRO A 94 -1.85 7.60 -16.10
C PRO A 94 -2.88 8.32 -15.24
N ILE A 95 -2.51 8.55 -13.98
CA ILE A 95 -3.36 9.30 -13.06
C ILE A 95 -3.16 10.77 -13.36
N ASP A 96 -4.17 11.43 -13.92
CA ASP A 96 -4.24 12.89 -13.97
C ASP A 96 -4.39 13.42 -12.54
N LEU A 97 -3.26 13.59 -11.84
CA LEU A 97 -3.21 14.36 -10.61
C LEU A 97 -3.16 15.85 -11.00
N PRO A 98 -4.19 16.66 -10.69
CA PRO A 98 -4.03 18.10 -10.77
C PRO A 98 -2.89 18.52 -9.82
N PRO A 99 -2.02 19.48 -10.21
CA PRO A 99 -0.94 19.94 -9.38
C PRO A 99 -1.53 20.48 -8.07
N THR A 100 -1.25 19.79 -6.96
CA THR A 100 -1.62 20.27 -5.63
C THR A 100 -0.75 21.49 -5.33
N ILE A 101 -1.35 22.67 -5.46
CA ILE A 101 -0.76 23.92 -4.96
C ILE A 101 -0.64 23.76 -3.44
N PHE A 102 0.57 23.51 -2.96
CA PHE A 102 0.89 23.63 -1.54
C PHE A 102 0.83 25.11 -1.17
N ILE A 103 -0.26 25.54 -0.53
CA ILE A 103 -0.28 26.82 0.17
C ILE A 103 0.49 26.59 1.46
N GLU A 104 1.78 26.94 1.46
CA GLU A 104 2.58 27.05 2.68
C GLU A 104 2.00 28.17 3.54
N VAL A 105 1.30 27.80 4.61
CA VAL A 105 0.87 28.76 5.63
C VAL A 105 2.06 29.00 6.55
N THR A 106 2.74 30.13 6.33
CA THR A 106 3.81 30.66 7.18
C THR A 106 3.24 31.15 8.52
N PRO A 107 3.68 30.63 9.68
CA PRO A 107 3.33 31.21 10.97
C PRO A 107 4.21 32.45 11.23
N SER A 108 3.58 33.63 11.24
CA SER A 108 4.20 34.91 11.62
C SER A 108 3.97 35.17 13.11
N SER A 109 5.07 35.26 13.86
CA SER A 109 5.14 35.54 15.30
C SER A 109 4.82 37.00 15.63
N GLU A 110 4.30 37.28 16.84
CA GLU A 110 4.72 38.41 17.71
C GLU A 110 4.12 38.29 19.14
N PRO A 111 4.71 38.94 20.17
CA PRO A 111 4.88 38.39 21.52
C PRO A 111 4.12 39.13 22.64
N SER A 112 3.92 38.48 23.80
CA SER A 112 3.84 39.21 25.08
C SER A 112 4.19 38.36 26.30
N SER A 113 5.18 38.88 27.01
CA SER A 113 5.81 38.44 28.24
C SER A 113 4.86 38.30 29.44
N ASN A 114 5.03 37.25 30.25
CA ASN A 114 5.48 37.49 31.62
C ASN A 114 6.12 36.25 32.31
N SER A 115 7.39 36.46 32.63
CA SER A 115 8.29 35.89 33.64
C SER A 115 7.76 34.91 34.70
N GLY A 116 8.51 33.82 34.94
CA GLY A 116 8.34 32.99 36.15
C GLY A 116 9.12 31.66 36.25
N TYR A 117 10.44 31.67 36.03
CA TYR A 117 11.46 30.73 36.58
C TYR A 117 11.41 29.19 36.35
N LEU A 118 12.42 28.74 35.59
CA LEU A 118 13.32 27.56 35.76
C LEU A 118 12.70 26.16 36.01
N HIS A 119 12.90 25.21 35.08
CA HIS A 119 14.05 24.27 35.07
C HIS A 119 13.83 23.07 34.09
N VAL A 120 14.67 22.99 33.04
CA VAL A 120 15.35 21.77 32.51
C VAL A 120 14.58 20.61 31.84
N ARG A 121 14.85 20.50 30.52
CA ARG A 121 15.16 19.32 29.65
C ARG A 121 14.09 18.32 29.15
N ARG A 122 14.15 18.15 27.81
CA ARG A 122 14.13 16.90 26.98
C ARG A 122 12.86 16.05 27.05
N ASP A 123 12.40 15.34 26.04
CA ASP A 123 12.67 15.13 24.60
C ASP A 123 11.57 14.14 24.16
N ASP A 124 11.30 14.12 22.85
CA ASP A 124 10.80 12.96 22.11
C ASP A 124 9.30 12.57 22.04
N SER A 125 8.86 12.51 20.77
CA SER A 125 7.95 11.54 20.13
C SER A 125 6.51 11.32 20.64
N VAL A 126 5.57 12.03 19.98
CA VAL A 126 4.14 11.67 19.95
C VAL A 126 3.91 10.59 18.90
N LEU A 127 3.87 9.33 19.35
CA LEU A 127 3.33 8.19 18.59
C LEU A 127 1.80 8.13 18.73
N PRO A 128 1.06 7.60 17.73
CA PRO A 128 -0.39 7.50 17.76
C PRO A 128 -0.87 6.49 18.82
N ALA A 129 -1.89 6.88 19.57
CA ALA A 129 -2.45 6.17 20.71
C ALA A 129 -2.91 4.73 20.38
N LYS A 130 -2.23 3.74 20.97
CA LYS A 130 -2.72 2.36 21.11
C LYS A 130 -3.96 2.36 22.01
N ARG A 131 -5.07 1.82 21.52
CA ARG A 131 -6.25 1.55 22.35
C ARG A 131 -5.86 0.57 23.47
N GLN A 132 -5.86 1.06 24.71
CA GLN A 132 -5.58 0.26 25.90
C GLN A 132 -6.79 -0.64 26.20
N VAL A 133 -6.59 -1.96 26.13
CA VAL A 133 -7.60 -2.95 26.53
C VAL A 133 -7.47 -3.17 28.04
N LYS A 134 -8.54 -2.91 28.78
CA LYS A 134 -8.64 -3.18 30.22
C LYS A 134 -9.20 -4.57 30.45
N CYS A 135 -8.67 -5.30 31.44
CA CYS A 135 -9.18 -6.60 31.83
C CYS A 135 -10.62 -6.47 32.35
N SER A 136 -11.57 -7.26 31.84
CA SER A 136 -12.99 -7.18 32.20
C SER A 136 -13.30 -7.61 33.64
N VAL A 137 -12.35 -8.26 34.32
CA VAL A 137 -12.54 -8.80 35.68
C VAL A 137 -11.98 -7.85 36.73
N CYS A 138 -10.77 -7.33 36.54
CA CYS A 138 -10.09 -6.50 37.53
C CYS A 138 -9.93 -5.03 37.12
N HIS A 139 -10.29 -4.66 35.89
CA HIS A 139 -10.20 -3.30 35.33
C HIS A 139 -8.79 -2.66 35.36
N LEU A 140 -7.77 -3.40 35.77
CA LEU A 140 -6.38 -2.97 35.79
C LEU A 140 -5.74 -3.16 34.41
N GLU A 141 -4.86 -2.22 34.06
CA GLU A 141 -4.04 -2.24 32.85
C GLU A 141 -2.70 -2.93 33.16
N GLY A 142 -2.17 -3.77 32.25
CA GLY A 142 -0.79 -4.30 32.35
C GLY A 142 -0.58 -5.82 32.38
N HIS A 143 -1.63 -6.65 32.28
CA HIS A 143 -1.47 -8.12 32.33
C HIS A 143 -1.40 -8.83 30.97
N THR A 144 -1.55 -8.13 29.85
CA THR A 144 -1.55 -8.74 28.50
C THR A 144 -0.22 -8.64 27.77
N SER A 145 0.89 -8.50 28.50
CA SER A 145 2.24 -8.46 27.91
C SER A 145 3.19 -9.41 28.63
N SER A 146 3.31 -10.61 28.08
CA SER A 146 4.53 -11.40 28.23
C SER A 146 4.99 -11.82 26.85
N PHE A 147 5.65 -10.88 26.17
CA PHE A 147 6.62 -11.14 25.12
C PHE A 147 7.95 -10.54 25.57
N THR A 148 8.89 -11.40 25.93
CA THR A 148 10.36 -11.29 25.72
C THR A 148 10.90 -12.68 26.07
N ASP A 149 11.36 -13.49 25.12
CA ASP A 149 12.67 -13.47 24.46
C ASP A 149 13.60 -14.57 25.05
N HIS A 150 14.44 -15.12 24.18
CA HIS A 150 15.32 -16.32 24.21
C HIS A 150 16.37 -16.37 25.37
N PRO A 151 17.33 -17.35 25.49
CA PRO A 151 17.77 -18.44 24.58
C PRO A 151 18.09 -19.82 25.26
N LEU A 152 18.39 -20.85 24.45
CA LEU A 152 19.67 -21.60 24.43
C LEU A 152 19.78 -22.44 23.15
#